data_AF-A0AAW7Z7X8-F1
#
_entry.id   AF-A0AAW7Z7X8-F1
#
_cell.length_a   1.000
_cell.length_b   1.000
_cell.length_c   1.000
_cell.angle_alpha   90.00
_cell.angle_beta   90.00
_cell.angle_gamma   90.00
#
_symmetry.space_group_name_H-M   'P 1'
#
loop_
_entity.id
_entity.type
_entity.pdbx_description
1 polymer ?
#
loop_
_entity_poly.entity_id
_entity_poly.type
_entity_poly.pdbx_seq_one_letter_code
_entity_poly.pdbx_strand_id
1 'polypeptide(L)'
;MLRFVKFLFTITHSWIPNRTVCTEKKAGQTYIILNTKLLSDPTLHLCTLAEEIGHHITRARSNLLECSAGDIEQIAEDEYKAKKWAVNFLVPKKEFQYLTESKRLTDEDLAKHFNVTLEFIKLRRMARWVN
;
A
#
# COMPACT_ATOMS: atom_id res chain seq x y z
N MET A 1 12.05 -22.99 -9.77
CA MET A 1 12.89 -22.17 -10.67
C MET A 1 12.30 -20.76 -10.72
N LEU A 2 12.68 -19.88 -9.78
CA LEU A 2 12.18 -18.50 -9.75
C LEU A 2 12.99 -17.65 -10.73
N ARG A 3 12.37 -17.25 -11.84
CA ARG A 3 12.96 -16.29 -12.79
C ARG A 3 12.73 -14.88 -12.27
N PHE A 4 13.78 -14.25 -11.75
CA PHE A 4 13.86 -12.81 -11.55
C PHE A 4 13.93 -12.15 -12.93
N VAL A 5 12.86 -11.46 -13.35
CA VAL A 5 12.86 -10.67 -14.58
C VAL A 5 13.21 -9.23 -14.22
N LYS A 6 14.41 -8.84 -14.63
CA LYS A 6 15.01 -7.52 -14.46
C LYS A 6 14.72 -6.71 -15.73
N PHE A 7 14.02 -5.58 -15.62
CA PHE A 7 14.03 -4.55 -16.65
C PHE A 7 14.01 -3.16 -16.01
N LEU A 8 15.09 -2.40 -16.27
CA LEU A 8 15.20 -0.96 -16.08
C LEU A 8 14.36 -0.26 -17.15
N PHE A 9 13.54 0.73 -16.80
CA PHE A 9 13.29 1.87 -17.68
C PHE A 9 13.11 3.17 -16.89
N THR A 10 13.56 4.23 -17.55
CA THR A 10 13.91 5.57 -17.11
C THR A 10 12.73 6.37 -16.53
N ILE A 11 12.99 7.02 -15.38
CA ILE A 11 12.11 8.03 -14.76
C ILE A 11 12.05 9.24 -15.69
N THR A 12 10.88 9.55 -16.26
CA THR A 12 10.59 10.87 -16.81
C THR A 12 9.95 11.73 -15.74
N HIS A 13 10.54 12.91 -15.52
CA HIS A 13 10.28 13.84 -14.44
C HIS A 13 8.79 14.23 -14.26
N SER A 14 8.18 13.76 -13.17
CA SER A 14 7.17 14.53 -12.43
C SER A 14 7.34 14.24 -10.94
N TRP A 15 7.85 15.25 -10.25
CA TRP A 15 8.35 15.21 -8.88
C TRP A 15 7.16 15.22 -7.91
N ILE A 16 6.85 14.09 -7.28
CA ILE A 16 6.14 14.08 -5.99
C ILE A 16 7.20 13.76 -4.93
N PRO A 17 7.47 14.67 -3.97
CA PRO A 17 8.45 14.39 -2.94
C PRO A 17 7.98 13.18 -2.13
N ASN A 18 8.79 12.11 -2.12
CA ASN A 18 8.69 10.89 -1.31
C ASN A 18 7.84 9.68 -1.77
N ARG A 19 7.33 9.60 -3.01
CA ARG A 19 6.83 8.30 -3.54
C ARG A 19 7.44 7.97 -4.89
N THR A 20 8.20 6.87 -4.96
CA THR A 20 8.76 6.30 -6.21
C THR A 20 8.14 4.92 -6.41
N VAL A 21 6.83 4.91 -6.61
CA VAL A 21 6.06 3.68 -6.75
C VAL A 21 4.95 3.89 -7.76
N CYS A 22 4.77 2.97 -8.70
CA CYS A 22 3.70 3.05 -9.68
C CYS A 22 3.27 1.66 -10.16
N THR A 23 1.98 1.57 -10.52
CA THR A 23 1.45 0.45 -11.30
C THR A 23 1.43 0.84 -12.78
N GLU A 24 2.05 0.03 -13.64
CA GLU A 24 2.11 0.26 -15.07
C GLU A 24 1.47 -0.90 -15.84
N LYS A 25 0.63 -0.60 -16.83
CA LYS A 25 0.10 -1.61 -17.76
C LYS A 25 0.80 -1.49 -19.10
N LYS A 26 1.50 -2.54 -19.52
CA LYS A 26 2.19 -2.58 -20.82
C LYS A 26 1.92 -3.91 -21.51
N ALA A 27 1.45 -3.86 -22.76
CA ALA A 27 1.14 -5.03 -23.58
C ALA A 27 0.23 -6.08 -22.90
N GLY A 28 -0.76 -5.64 -22.13
CA GLY A 28 -1.69 -6.53 -21.40
C GLY A 28 -1.14 -7.11 -20.09
N GLN A 29 0.11 -6.80 -19.72
CA GLN A 29 0.71 -7.19 -18.44
C GLN A 29 0.74 -6.00 -17.47
N THR A 30 0.48 -6.28 -16.18
CA THR A 30 0.59 -5.27 -15.11
C THR A 30 1.92 -5.45 -14.38
N TYR A 31 2.61 -4.34 -14.17
CA TYR A 31 3.86 -4.25 -13.42
C TYR A 31 3.61 -3.39 -12.18
N ILE A 32 4.16 -3.83 -11.05
CA ILE A 32 4.26 -3.02 -9.83
C ILE A 32 5.73 -2.64 -9.70
N ILE A 33 6.01 -1.35 -9.72
CA ILE A 33 7.36 -0.80 -9.66
C ILE A 33 7.53 -0.19 -8.28
N LEU A 34 8.53 -0.65 -7.52
CA LEU A 34 8.84 -0.17 -6.18
C LEU A 34 10.22 0.50 -6.15
N ASN A 35 10.40 1.48 -5.27
CA ASN A 35 11.71 2.08 -5.02
C ASN A 35 12.68 1.02 -4.45
N THR A 36 13.86 0.86 -5.06
CA THR A 36 14.86 -0.10 -4.60
C THR A 36 15.40 0.20 -3.20
N LYS A 37 15.29 1.45 -2.73
CA LYS A 37 15.63 1.83 -1.34
C LYS A 37 14.74 1.12 -0.32
N LEU A 38 13.54 0.68 -0.69
CA LEU A 38 12.66 -0.07 0.21
C LEU A 38 13.25 -1.44 0.58
N LEU A 39 14.19 -1.98 -0.19
CA LEU A 39 14.84 -3.25 0.13
C LEU A 39 15.62 -3.21 1.46
N SER A 40 15.99 -2.02 1.97
CA SER A 40 16.62 -1.89 3.29
C SER A 40 15.64 -1.95 4.45
N ASP A 41 14.33 -1.84 4.20
CA ASP A 41 13.27 -1.92 5.21
C ASP A 41 12.19 -2.90 4.74
N PRO A 42 12.30 -4.19 5.12
CA PRO A 42 11.36 -5.23 4.69
C PRO A 42 9.91 -4.96 5.07
N THR A 43 9.68 -4.29 6.21
CA THR A 43 8.33 -3.96 6.70
C THR A 43 7.71 -2.88 5.82
N LEU A 44 8.45 -1.80 5.58
CA LEU A 44 8.00 -0.74 4.69
C LEU A 44 7.81 -1.25 3.26
N HIS A 45 8.70 -2.11 2.78
CA HIS A 45 8.60 -2.77 1.48
C HIS A 45 7.30 -3.59 1.36
N LEU A 46 6.99 -4.41 2.37
CA LEU A 46 5.75 -5.22 2.40
C LEU A 46 4.50 -4.34 2.40
N CYS A 47 4.45 -3.32 3.26
CA CYS A 47 3.31 -2.40 3.32
C CYS A 47 3.12 -1.65 2.00
N THR A 48 4.20 -1.15 1.40
CA THR A 48 4.16 -0.44 0.11
C THR A 48 3.66 -1.36 -1.00
N LEU A 49 4.22 -2.58 -1.10
CA LEU A 49 3.78 -3.56 -2.10
C LEU A 49 2.29 -3.89 -1.96
N ALA A 50 1.81 -4.07 -0.73
CA ALA A 50 0.39 -4.33 -0.50
C ALA A 50 -0.50 -3.14 -0.92
N GLU A 51 -0.05 -1.91 -0.72
CA GLU A 51 -0.76 -0.70 -1.17
C GLU A 51 -0.86 -0.64 -2.71
N GLU A 52 0.22 -0.95 -3.43
CA GLU A 52 0.20 -1.00 -4.90
C GLU A 52 -0.68 -2.12 -5.47
N ILE A 53 -0.67 -3.29 -4.82
CA ILE A 53 -1.62 -4.36 -5.16
C ILE A 53 -3.05 -3.87 -4.91
N GLY A 54 -3.27 -3.12 -3.83
CA GLY A 54 -4.52 -2.45 -3.52
C GLY A 54 -4.99 -1.56 -4.67
N HIS A 55 -4.12 -0.68 -5.17
CA HIS A 55 -4.39 0.19 -6.32
C HIS A 55 -4.83 -0.59 -7.56
N HIS A 56 -4.17 -1.72 -7.84
CA HIS A 56 -4.56 -2.58 -8.96
C HIS A 56 -5.95 -3.20 -8.77
N ILE A 57 -6.25 -3.69 -7.56
CA ILE A 57 -7.50 -4.41 -7.26
C ILE A 57 -8.70 -3.48 -7.14
N THR A 58 -8.53 -2.33 -6.48
CA THR A 58 -9.61 -1.34 -6.29
C THR A 58 -9.94 -0.60 -7.58
N ARG A 59 -9.16 -0.84 -8.65
CA ARG A 59 -9.29 -0.19 -9.96
C ARG A 59 -9.26 1.33 -9.79
N ALA A 60 -8.16 1.84 -9.23
CA ALA A 60 -7.88 3.26 -9.17
C ALA A 60 -8.22 3.90 -10.53
N ARG A 61 -9.10 4.91 -10.49
CA ARG A 61 -9.64 5.57 -11.68
C ARG A 61 -8.77 6.74 -12.10
N SER A 62 -7.95 7.25 -11.19
CA SER A 62 -6.98 8.31 -11.43
C SER A 62 -5.69 7.76 -12.04
N ASN A 63 -5.25 8.36 -13.14
CA ASN A 63 -3.89 8.20 -13.64
C ASN A 63 -3.07 9.39 -13.13
N LEU A 64 -2.17 9.14 -12.17
CA LEU A 64 -1.37 10.19 -11.52
C LEU A 64 -0.55 11.04 -12.51
N LEU A 65 -0.29 10.51 -13.71
CA LEU A 65 0.44 11.18 -14.79
C LEU A 65 -0.40 12.19 -15.59
N GLU A 66 -1.74 12.16 -15.48
CA GLU A 66 -2.66 12.99 -16.27
C GLU A 66 -3.52 13.95 -15.42
N CYS A 67 -3.23 14.07 -14.12
CA CYS A 67 -4.09 14.80 -13.19
C CYS A 67 -4.06 16.32 -13.35
N SER A 68 -5.25 16.91 -13.41
CA SER A 68 -5.55 18.33 -13.24
C SER A 68 -5.88 18.67 -11.78
N ALA A 69 -6.01 19.95 -11.43
CA ALA A 69 -6.36 20.37 -10.06
C ALA A 69 -7.72 19.82 -9.57
N GLY A 70 -8.63 19.45 -10.48
CA GLY A 70 -9.91 18.80 -10.14
C GLY A 70 -9.79 17.33 -9.75
N ASP A 71 -8.65 16.69 -10.01
CA ASP A 71 -8.45 15.25 -9.79
C ASP A 71 -7.87 14.93 -8.40
N ILE A 72 -7.55 15.95 -7.59
CA ILE A 72 -6.93 15.79 -6.27
C ILE A 72 -7.82 14.98 -5.32
N GLU A 73 -9.14 15.23 -5.34
CA GLU A 73 -10.09 14.49 -4.52
C GLU A 73 -10.17 13.02 -4.95
N GLN A 74 -10.18 12.76 -6.25
CA GLN A 74 -10.20 11.40 -6.80
C GLN A 74 -8.93 10.62 -6.49
N ILE A 75 -7.76 11.28 -6.56
CA ILE A 75 -6.47 10.69 -6.14
C ILE A 75 -6.52 10.34 -4.65
N ALA A 76 -6.96 11.27 -3.80
CA ALA A 76 -7.05 11.03 -2.36
C ALA A 76 -7.98 9.85 -2.03
N GLU A 77 -9.10 9.72 -2.74
CA GLU A 77 -9.98 8.57 -2.62
C GLU A 77 -9.33 7.26 -3.06
N ASP A 78 -8.64 7.25 -4.19
CA ASP A 78 -8.00 6.05 -4.74
C ASP A 78 -6.87 5.56 -3.82
N GLU A 79 -6.05 6.49 -3.33
CA GLU A 79 -5.03 6.24 -2.30
C GLU A 79 -5.65 5.68 -1.01
N TYR A 80 -6.76 6.27 -0.55
CA TYR A 80 -7.46 5.77 0.63
C TYR A 80 -8.01 4.35 0.41
N LYS A 81 -8.62 4.07 -0.75
CA LYS A 81 -9.16 2.75 -1.09
C LYS A 81 -8.05 1.70 -1.16
N ALA A 82 -6.94 2.01 -1.82
CA ALA A 82 -5.78 1.12 -1.92
C ALA A 82 -5.17 0.82 -0.56
N LYS A 83 -4.93 1.85 0.26
CA LYS A 83 -4.39 1.70 1.62
C LYS A 83 -5.34 0.94 2.55
N LYS A 84 -6.65 1.21 2.46
CA LYS A 84 -7.69 0.43 3.15
C LYS A 84 -7.66 -1.04 2.75
N TRP A 85 -7.52 -1.33 1.46
CA TRP A 85 -7.38 -2.71 0.99
C TRP A 85 -6.12 -3.37 1.57
N ALA A 86 -4.98 -2.69 1.55
CA ALA A 86 -3.72 -3.19 2.07
C ALA A 86 -3.77 -3.49 3.58
N VAL A 87 -4.35 -2.59 4.38
CA VAL A 87 -4.61 -2.82 5.82
C VAL A 87 -5.54 -4.00 6.02
N ASN A 88 -6.56 -4.14 5.16
CA ASN A 88 -7.47 -5.28 5.20
C ASN A 88 -6.81 -6.62 4.93
N PHE A 89 -5.86 -6.62 4.01
CA PHE A 89 -5.10 -7.78 3.63
C PHE A 89 -4.05 -8.17 4.69
N LEU A 90 -3.25 -7.21 5.17
CA LEU A 90 -2.11 -7.48 6.06
C LEU A 90 -2.48 -7.61 7.54
N VAL A 91 -3.58 -7.00 8.00
CA VAL A 91 -3.96 -6.95 9.42
C VAL A 91 -5.34 -7.54 9.63
N PRO A 92 -5.57 -8.87 9.58
CA PRO A 92 -6.90 -9.47 9.63
C PRO A 92 -7.74 -9.01 10.84
N LYS A 93 -8.98 -8.56 10.58
CA LYS A 93 -9.84 -7.92 11.59
C LYS A 93 -10.07 -8.78 12.84
N LYS A 94 -10.39 -10.08 12.67
CA LYS A 94 -10.69 -10.99 13.78
C LYS A 94 -9.47 -11.20 14.69
N GLU A 95 -8.31 -11.40 14.07
CA GLU A 95 -7.04 -11.57 14.78
C GLU A 95 -6.66 -10.27 15.49
N PHE A 96 -6.77 -9.13 14.81
CA PHE A 96 -6.54 -7.82 15.40
C PHE A 96 -7.40 -7.59 16.65
N GLN A 97 -8.71 -7.85 16.55
CA GLN A 97 -9.65 -7.73 17.68
C GLN A 97 -9.24 -8.61 18.84
N TYR A 98 -8.96 -9.90 18.59
CA TYR A 98 -8.49 -10.84 19.61
C TYR A 98 -7.23 -10.33 20.32
N LEU A 99 -6.22 -9.88 19.58
CA LEU A 99 -4.98 -9.37 20.15
C LEU A 99 -5.18 -8.07 20.95
N THR A 100 -6.07 -7.19 20.49
CA THR A 100 -6.37 -5.95 21.21
C THR A 100 -7.20 -6.15 22.47
N GLU A 101 -8.22 -7.02 22.42
CA GLU A 101 -9.20 -7.15 23.50
C GLU A 101 -8.77 -8.21 24.53
N SER A 102 -8.26 -9.35 24.05
CA SER A 102 -7.89 -10.47 24.92
C SER A 102 -6.46 -10.37 25.41
N LYS A 103 -5.52 -9.93 24.54
CA LYS A 103 -4.09 -9.84 24.88
C LYS A 103 -3.65 -8.42 25.28
N ARG A 104 -4.48 -7.40 25.01
CA ARG A 104 -4.21 -5.99 25.32
C ARG A 104 -2.85 -5.52 24.80
N LEU A 105 -2.49 -5.98 23.60
CA LEU A 105 -1.24 -5.59 22.95
C LEU A 105 -1.25 -4.09 22.60
N THR A 106 -0.07 -3.47 22.73
CA THR A 106 0.18 -2.09 22.31
C THR A 106 0.20 -1.98 20.78
N ASP A 107 0.19 -0.75 20.24
CA ASP A 107 0.26 -0.56 18.78
C ASP A 107 1.60 -1.02 18.21
N GLU A 108 2.66 -0.87 18.99
CA GLU A 108 4.00 -1.34 18.68
C GLU A 108 4.07 -2.87 18.66
N ASP A 109 3.45 -3.53 19.64
CA ASP A 109 3.35 -4.99 19.68
C ASP A 109 2.56 -5.53 18.49
N LEU A 110 1.46 -4.87 18.13
CA LEU A 110 0.63 -5.24 16.97
C LEU A 110 1.39 -5.02 15.66
N ALA A 111 2.09 -3.89 15.52
CA ALA A 111 2.90 -3.60 14.33
C ALA A 111 3.98 -4.67 14.13
N LYS A 112 4.64 -5.08 15.22
CA LYS A 112 5.62 -6.17 15.22
C LYS A 112 4.98 -7.52 14.90
N HIS A 113 3.82 -7.83 15.49
CA HIS A 113 3.10 -9.08 15.27
C HIS A 113 2.68 -9.26 13.80
N PHE A 114 2.09 -8.23 13.20
CA PHE A 114 1.65 -8.28 11.79
C PHE A 114 2.76 -7.96 10.78
N ASN A 115 3.95 -7.58 11.26
CA ASN A 115 5.06 -7.09 10.43
C ASN A 115 4.63 -5.95 9.50
N VAL A 116 3.98 -4.93 10.06
CA VAL A 116 3.50 -3.74 9.36
C VAL A 116 3.99 -2.46 10.03
N THR A 117 3.87 -1.33 9.34
CA THR A 117 4.16 -0.02 9.94
C THR A 117 3.11 0.35 11.00
N LEU A 118 3.49 1.23 11.93
CA LEU A 118 2.57 1.74 12.95
C LEU A 118 1.35 2.48 12.34
N GLU A 119 1.53 3.07 11.15
CA GLU A 119 0.45 3.70 10.40
C GLU A 119 -0.66 2.70 10.06
N PHE A 120 -0.31 1.49 9.62
CA PHE A 120 -1.28 0.45 9.27
C PHE A 120 -2.11 0.02 10.48
N ILE A 121 -1.48 -0.08 11.66
CA ILE A 121 -2.18 -0.37 12.92
C ILE A 121 -3.13 0.75 13.31
N LYS A 122 -2.68 2.01 13.25
CA LYS A 122 -3.52 3.17 13.52
C LYS A 122 -4.73 3.24 12.59
N LEU A 123 -4.53 3.00 11.29
CA LEU A 123 -5.61 2.95 10.30
C LEU A 123 -6.60 1.82 10.60
N ARG A 124 -6.12 0.63 11.01
CA ARG A 124 -6.98 -0.48 11.41
C ARG A 124 -7.86 -0.10 12.61
N ARG A 125 -7.35 0.67 13.58
CA ARG A 125 -8.11 1.16 14.75
C ARG A 125 -9.13 2.25 14.41
N MET A 126 -8.68 3.27 13.68
CA MET A 126 -9.51 4.46 13.41
C MET A 126 -10.73 4.11 12.58
N ALA A 127 -10.56 3.18 11.66
CA ALA A 127 -11.64 2.83 10.80
C ALA A 127 -12.62 1.90 11.55
N ARG A 128 -13.76 2.50 11.87
CA ARG A 128 -15.00 1.81 12.24
C ARG A 128 -15.46 0.99 11.03
N TRP A 129 -14.78 -0.11 10.74
CA TRP A 129 -15.10 -1.00 9.64
C TRP A 129 -16.38 -1.78 10.02
N VAL A 130 -17.54 -1.18 9.76
CA VAL A 130 -18.82 -1.90 9.74
C VAL A 130 -18.70 -2.97 8.65
N ASN A 131 -18.92 -4.22 9.03
CA ASN A 131 -19.07 -5.33 8.08
C ASN A 131 -20.44 -5.22 7.43
#